data_AF-A0A2V7A747-F1
#
_entry.id   AF-A0A2V7A747-F1
#
_cell.length_a   1.000
_cell.length_b   1.000
_cell.length_c   1.000
_cell.angle_alpha   90.00
_cell.angle_beta   90.00
_cell.angle_gamma   90.00
#
_symmetry.space_group_name_H-M   'P 1'
#
loop_
_entity.id
_entity.type
_entity.pdbx_description
1 polymer ?
#
loop_
_entity_poly.entity_id
_entity_poly.type
_entity_poly.pdbx_seq_one_letter_code
_entity_poly.pdbx_strand_id
1 'polypeptide(L)'
;MLLLVRLRPLLFELCGDHAVAFCESCREGYRPEQLDADLAKFFLCRSCGADLGGSLKAHARTCPRLLVQRPLARIERQSLRPPSRYHRVAV
;
A
#
# COMPACT_ATOMS: atom_id res chain seq x y z
N MET A 1 7.33 10.02 -2.23
CA MET A 1 7.25 9.85 -0.76
C MET A 1 5.82 9.78 -0.21
N LEU A 2 4.85 10.53 -0.74
CA LEU A 2 3.45 10.53 -0.23
C LEU A 2 2.76 9.16 -0.14
N LEU A 3 3.05 8.24 -1.07
CA LEU A 3 2.47 6.88 -1.06
C LEU A 3 2.84 6.08 0.18
N LEU A 4 4.10 6.17 0.63
CA LEU A 4 4.58 5.40 1.77
C LEU A 4 4.07 5.98 3.10
N VAL A 5 3.87 7.30 3.18
CA VAL A 5 3.25 7.96 4.33
C VAL A 5 1.79 7.50 4.51
N ARG A 6 1.04 7.36 3.41
CA ARG A 6 -0.34 6.82 3.44
C ARG A 6 -0.40 5.33 3.71
N LEU A 7 0.64 4.59 3.34
CA LEU A 7 0.73 3.14 3.57
C LEU A 7 0.90 2.81 5.05
N ARG A 8 1.64 3.64 5.80
CA ARG A 8 1.97 3.38 7.21
C ARG A 8 0.77 3.03 8.10
N PRO A 9 -0.31 3.83 8.20
CA PRO A 9 -1.44 3.48 9.06
C PRO A 9 -2.08 2.14 8.65
N LEU A 10 -2.18 1.85 7.35
CA LEU A 10 -2.71 0.58 6.86
C LEU A 10 -1.85 -0.62 7.27
N LEU A 11 -0.52 -0.46 7.30
CA LEU A 11 0.39 -1.52 7.76
C LEU A 11 0.16 -1.84 9.24
N PHE A 12 0.03 -0.82 10.09
CA PHE A 12 -0.24 -1.01 11.51
C PHE A 12 -1.60 -1.67 11.75
N GLU A 13 -2.64 -1.23 11.04
CA GLU A 13 -3.99 -1.75 11.23
C GLU A 13 -4.16 -3.17 10.71
N LEU A 14 -3.54 -3.49 9.56
CA LEU A 14 -3.85 -4.71 8.81
C LEU A 14 -2.72 -5.74 8.84
N CYS A 15 -1.49 -5.34 9.13
CA CYS A 15 -0.29 -6.18 8.94
C CYS A 15 0.61 -6.30 10.18
N GLY A 16 0.11 -6.01 11.38
CA GLY A 16 0.91 -6.08 12.63
C GLY A 16 1.38 -7.48 13.06
N ASP A 17 0.85 -8.55 12.47
CA ASP A 17 1.19 -9.93 12.83
C ASP A 17 2.25 -10.59 11.94
N HIS A 18 2.73 -9.91 10.89
CA HIS A 18 3.74 -10.44 9.98
C HIS A 18 4.72 -9.38 9.49
N ALA A 19 5.83 -9.83 8.89
CA ALA A 19 6.85 -8.94 8.35
C ALA A 19 6.30 -8.17 7.14
N VAL A 20 6.45 -6.85 7.18
CA VAL A 20 6.03 -5.92 6.12
C VAL A 20 7.19 -5.37 5.31
N ALA A 21 8.40 -5.47 5.84
CA ALA A 21 9.63 -5.11 5.17
C ALA A 21 10.71 -6.15 5.48
N PHE A 22 11.65 -6.32 4.56
CA PHE A 22 12.85 -7.13 4.73
C PHE A 22 14.07 -6.31 4.35
N CYS A 23 15.07 -6.31 5.21
CA CYS A 23 16.36 -5.69 4.94
C CYS A 23 17.33 -6.74 4.40
N GLU A 24 17.76 -6.61 3.15
CA GLU A 24 18.73 -7.53 2.56
C GLU A 24 20.10 -7.47 3.26
N SER A 25 20.52 -6.27 3.70
CA SER A 25 21.82 -6.08 4.37
C SER A 25 21.88 -6.75 5.74
N CYS A 26 20.82 -6.60 6.54
CA CYS A 26 20.74 -7.21 7.88
C CYS A 26 20.16 -8.63 7.86
N ARG A 27 19.54 -9.03 6.74
CA ARG A 27 18.76 -10.26 6.58
C ARG A 27 17.66 -10.41 7.64
N GLU A 28 17.03 -9.30 7.99
CA GLU A 28 15.97 -9.23 8.99
C GLU A 28 14.64 -8.78 8.38
N GLY A 29 13.56 -9.42 8.84
CA GLY A 29 12.19 -8.98 8.59
C GLY A 29 11.68 -8.08 9.70
N TYR A 30 10.99 -7.00 9.34
CA TYR A 30 10.40 -6.04 10.26
C TYR A 30 8.88 -6.04 10.16
N ARG A 31 8.22 -6.14 11.32
CA ARG A 31 6.81 -5.80 11.51
C ARG A 31 6.63 -4.27 11.60
N PRO A 32 5.42 -3.74 11.36
CA PRO A 32 5.15 -2.30 11.44
C PRO A 32 5.62 -1.66 12.75
N GLU A 33 5.40 -2.35 13.88
CA GLU A 33 5.73 -1.86 15.23
C GLU A 33 7.24 -1.84 15.51
N GLN A 34 8.01 -2.58 14.70
CA GLN A 34 9.47 -2.64 14.81
C GLN A 34 10.16 -1.57 13.96
N LEU A 35 9.43 -0.90 13.07
CA LEU A 35 9.93 0.22 12.26
C LEU A 35 9.89 1.53 13.06
N ASP A 36 10.66 2.52 12.60
CA ASP A 36 10.81 3.78 13.34
C ASP A 36 9.49 4.57 13.42
N ALA A 37 9.24 5.16 14.59
CA ALA A 37 8.07 6.01 14.81
C ALA A 37 8.16 7.32 14.01
N ASP A 38 9.35 7.81 13.70
CA ASP A 38 9.58 8.98 12.85
C ASP A 38 9.22 8.66 11.39
N LEU A 39 8.31 9.44 10.81
CA LEU A 39 7.87 9.28 9.42
C LEU A 39 9.02 9.42 8.41
N ALA A 40 10.04 10.21 8.72
CA ALA A 40 11.21 10.37 7.85
C ALA A 40 12.10 9.12 7.84
N LYS A 41 12.08 8.34 8.94
CA LYS A 41 12.96 7.17 9.14
C LYS A 41 12.23 5.83 9.02
N PHE A 42 10.90 5.83 8.98
CA PHE A 42 10.07 4.62 8.88
C PHE A 42 10.45 3.72 7.69
N PHE A 43 10.98 4.31 6.61
CA PHE A 43 11.41 3.58 5.41
C PHE A 43 12.87 3.09 5.49
N LEU A 44 13.55 3.27 6.61
CA LEU A 44 14.95 2.89 6.79
C LEU A 44 15.04 1.71 7.76
N CYS A 45 16.03 0.85 7.53
CA CYS A 45 16.39 -0.18 8.49
C CYS A 45 16.90 0.48 9.77
N ARG A 46 16.30 0.13 10.91
CA ARG A 46 16.69 0.64 12.23
C ARG A 46 18.13 0.29 12.62
N SER A 47 18.67 -0.79 12.06
CA SER A 47 19.99 -1.32 12.42
C SER A 47 21.11 -0.76 11.53
N CYS A 48 20.90 -0.67 10.21
CA CYS A 48 21.94 -0.26 9.26
C CYS A 48 21.61 0.98 8.42
N GLY A 49 20.40 1.54 8.54
CA GLY A 49 19.98 2.72 7.77
C GLY A 49 19.66 2.47 6.29
N ALA A 50 19.73 1.23 5.81
CA ALA A 50 19.41 0.90 4.41
C ALA A 50 17.93 1.19 4.07
N ASP A 51 17.66 1.58 2.82
CA ASP A 51 16.29 1.83 2.35
C ASP A 51 15.47 0.53 2.30
N LEU A 52 14.35 0.53 3.00
CA LEU A 52 13.31 -0.50 3.00
C LEU A 52 12.11 -0.11 2.12
N GLY A 53 12.09 1.09 1.55
CA GLY A 53 10.98 1.59 0.74
C GLY A 53 10.63 0.66 -0.43
N GLY A 54 11.63 0.06 -1.07
CA GLY A 54 11.42 -0.98 -2.10
C GLY A 54 10.63 -2.18 -1.58
N SER A 55 11.05 -2.72 -0.43
CA SER A 55 10.42 -3.87 0.22
C SER A 55 8.99 -3.57 0.68
N LEU A 56 8.77 -2.42 1.31
CA LEU A 56 7.44 -1.95 1.74
C LEU A 56 6.47 -1.80 0.55
N LYS A 57 6.94 -1.26 -0.58
CA LYS A 57 6.14 -1.17 -1.81
C LYS A 57 5.80 -2.55 -2.38
N ALA A 58 6.74 -3.49 -2.34
CA ALA A 58 6.51 -4.85 -2.79
C ALA A 58 5.44 -5.53 -1.93
N HIS A 59 5.56 -5.42 -0.60
CA HIS A 59 4.57 -5.91 0.36
C HIS A 59 3.16 -5.35 0.06
N ALA A 60 3.03 -4.04 -0.14
CA ALA A 60 1.74 -3.41 -0.43
C ALA A 60 1.06 -3.94 -1.70
N ARG A 61 1.82 -4.52 -2.64
CA ARG A 61 1.31 -5.08 -3.89
C ARG A 61 0.93 -6.56 -3.78
N THR A 62 1.49 -7.28 -2.82
CA THR A 62 1.32 -8.73 -2.70
C THR A 62 0.51 -9.16 -1.47
N CYS A 63 0.43 -8.30 -0.44
CA CYS A 63 -0.26 -8.60 0.81
C CYS A 63 -1.78 -8.69 0.60
N PRO A 64 -2.42 -9.85 0.85
CA PRO A 64 -3.85 -10.04 0.63
C PRO A 64 -4.72 -9.06 1.43
N ARG A 65 -4.33 -8.71 2.68
CA ARG A 65 -5.09 -7.81 3.54
C ARG A 65 -5.17 -6.38 2.98
N LEU A 66 -4.09 -5.93 2.36
CA LEU A 66 -4.04 -4.63 1.68
C LEU A 66 -4.75 -4.67 0.32
N LEU A 67 -4.72 -5.82 -0.36
CA LEU A 67 -5.44 -6.00 -1.63
C LEU A 67 -6.96 -6.04 -1.45
N VAL A 68 -7.46 -6.63 -0.36
CA VAL A 68 -8.90 -6.68 -0.03
C VAL A 68 -9.44 -5.29 0.34
N GLN A 69 -8.60 -4.43 0.92
CA GLN A 69 -8.91 -3.03 1.23
C GLN A 69 -8.90 -2.11 -0.01
N ARG A 70 -8.96 -2.66 -1.23
CA ARG A 70 -9.19 -1.89 -2.46
C ARG A 70 -10.69 -1.79 -2.81
N PRO A 71 -11.37 -0.67 -2.50
CA PRO A 71 -12.45 -0.16 -3.34
C PRO A 71 -11.95 0.42 -4.68
N LEU A 72 -10.63 0.57 -4.87
CA LEU A 72 -10.06 1.28 -6.03
C LEU A 72 -10.07 0.48 -7.35
N ALA A 73 -10.30 -0.83 -7.32
CA ALA A 73 -10.46 -1.63 -8.55
C ALA A 73 -11.85 -1.43 -9.23
N ARG A 74 -12.80 -0.75 -8.57
CA ARG A 74 -14.15 -0.53 -9.13
C ARG A 74 -14.22 0.68 -10.07
N ILE A 75 -13.29 1.64 -9.95
CA ILE A 75 -13.35 2.89 -10.71
C ILE A 75 -12.93 2.68 -12.18
N GLU A 76 -11.97 1.80 -12.49
CA GLU A 76 -11.60 1.52 -13.90
C GLU A 76 -12.69 0.76 -14.69
N ARG A 77 -13.54 -0.03 -14.02
CA ARG A 77 -14.59 -0.81 -14.71
C ARG A 77 -15.86 -0.03 -15.01
N GLN A 78 -16.04 1.17 -14.45
CA GLN A 78 -17.20 2.01 -14.74
C GLN A 78 -17.02 2.89 -15.99
N SER A 79 -15.78 3.09 -16.46
CA SER A 79 -15.51 3.92 -17.64
C SER A 79 -15.79 3.22 -18.98
N LEU A 80 -16.01 1.90 -18.99
CA LEU A 80 -16.32 1.12 -20.20
C LEU A 80 -17.82 0.95 -20.49
N ARG A 81 -18.71 1.64 -19.77
CA ARG A 81 -20.12 1.70 -20.21
C ARG A 81 -20.25 2.79 -21.28
N PRO A 82 -20.58 2.46 -22.54
CA PRO A 82 -20.83 3.47 -23.56
C PRO A 82 -21.99 4.37 -23.11
N PRO A 83 -21.96 5.68 -23.44
CA PRO A 83 -23.06 6.58 -23.10
C PRO A 83 -24.34 6.08 -23.78
N SER A 84 -25.35 5.80 -22.95
CA SER A 84 -26.70 5.46 -23.42
C SER A 84 -27.21 6.63 -24.25
N ARG A 85 -27.43 6.40 -25.55
CA ARG A 85 -28.01 7.39 -26.46
C ARG A 85 -29.37 7.82 -25.94
N TYR A 86 -29.51 9.11 -25.66
CA TYR A 86 -30.79 9.78 -25.54
C TYR A 86 -31.63 9.55 -26.80
N HIS A 87 -32.85 9.07 -26.67
CA HIS A 87 -33.90 9.37 -27.64
C HIS A 87 -35.04 10.07 -26.92
N ARG A 88 -35.07 11.40 -27.03
CA ARG A 88 -36.30 12.17 -26.90
C ARG A 88 -37.17 11.80 -28.10
N VAL A 89 -38.42 11.46 -27.86
CA VAL A 89 -39.49 11.68 -28.84
C VAL A 89 -40.51 12.54 -28.12
N ALA A 90 -40.55 13.80 -28.53
CA ALA A 90 -41.71 14.67 -28.35
C ALA A 90 -42.52 14.55 -29.64
N VAL A 91 -43.80 14.16 -29.53
CA VAL A 91 -44.96 14.74 -30.23
C VAL A 91 -46.17 14.42 -29.37
#